data_AF-A0A2N8TA18-F1
#
_entry.id   AF-A0A2N8TA18-F1
#
_cell.length_a   1.000
_cell.length_b   1.000
_cell.length_c   1.000
_cell.angle_alpha   90.00
_cell.angle_beta   90.00
_cell.angle_gamma   90.00
#
_symmetry.space_group_name_H-M   'P 1'
#
loop_
_entity.id
_entity.type
_entity.pdbx_description
1 polymer ?
#
loop_
_entity_poly.entity_id
_entity_poly.type
_entity_poly.pdbx_seq_one_letter_code
_entity_poly.pdbx_strand_id
1 'polypeptide(L)'
;MRNQRQHTRTSIKCRIRITHPTFGEVFAHTRDLSDGGVYVRHPQLLVLQPGAVVTGQVQDLPIPAPELRMVVMRVDAEGVGLQFLRDD
;
A
#
# COMPACT_ATOMS: atom_id res chain seq x y z
N MET A 1 21.27 10.87 0.28
CA MET A 1 20.29 9.99 -0.40
C MET A 1 19.43 10.86 -1.30
N ARG A 2 19.43 10.65 -2.63
CA ARG A 2 18.61 11.44 -3.56
C ARG A 2 17.14 11.03 -3.46
N ASN A 3 16.25 12.01 -3.54
CA ASN A 3 14.81 11.76 -3.67
C ASN A 3 14.57 11.12 -5.05
N GLN A 4 14.17 9.84 -5.08
CA GLN A 4 13.93 9.07 -6.30
C GLN A 4 12.45 9.12 -6.76
N ARG A 5 11.67 10.07 -6.23
CA ARG A 5 10.23 10.17 -6.55
C ARG A 5 10.03 10.75 -7.94
N GLN A 6 9.27 10.04 -8.76
CA GLN A 6 8.86 10.49 -10.09
C GLN A 6 7.45 11.10 -10.09
N HIS A 7 6.62 10.78 -9.09
CA HIS A 7 5.21 11.23 -8.99
C HIS A 7 4.94 12.02 -7.71
N THR A 8 4.11 13.05 -7.82
CA THR A 8 3.60 13.82 -6.68
C THR A 8 2.72 12.94 -5.80
N ARG A 9 2.88 13.05 -4.48
CA ARG A 9 2.02 12.35 -3.50
C ARG A 9 0.92 13.28 -3.02
N THR A 10 -0.32 12.84 -3.16
CA THR A 10 -1.50 13.49 -2.61
C THR A 10 -1.82 12.86 -1.26
N SER A 11 -1.96 13.69 -0.22
CA SER A 11 -2.44 13.23 1.08
C SER A 11 -3.90 12.83 0.97
N ILE A 12 -4.17 11.53 1.03
CA ILE A 12 -5.52 10.96 0.91
C ILE A 12 -5.64 9.84 1.93
N LYS A 13 -6.69 9.91 2.75
CA LYS A 13 -7.06 8.88 3.70
C LYS A 13 -8.22 8.07 3.12
N CYS A 14 -7.92 6.87 2.64
CA CYS A 14 -8.88 5.87 2.17
C CYS A 14 -8.76 4.62 3.04
N ARG A 15 -9.88 3.93 3.25
CA ARG A 15 -9.85 2.57 3.81
C ARG A 15 -9.39 1.61 2.72
N ILE A 16 -8.44 0.75 3.05
CA ILE A 16 -7.87 -0.23 2.13
C ILE A 16 -7.78 -1.58 2.82
N ARG A 17 -8.23 -2.64 2.14
CA ARG A 17 -7.96 -4.02 2.53
C ARG A 17 -6.61 -4.42 1.96
N ILE A 18 -5.71 -4.93 2.80
CA ILE A 18 -4.40 -5.47 2.40
C ILE A 18 -4.39 -6.96 2.75
N THR A 19 -3.97 -7.80 1.79
CA THR A 19 -3.89 -9.24 1.96
C THR A 19 -2.47 -9.74 1.75
N HIS A 20 -1.99 -10.60 2.66
CA HIS A 20 -0.68 -11.26 2.60
C HIS A 20 -0.71 -12.60 3.37
N PRO A 21 -0.02 -13.66 2.91
CA PRO A 21 -0.05 -14.97 3.57
C PRO A 21 0.34 -14.97 5.06
N THR A 22 1.23 -14.07 5.49
CA THR A 22 1.70 -14.00 6.88
C THR A 22 0.63 -13.52 7.88
N PHE A 23 -0.36 -12.76 7.43
CA PHE A 23 -1.36 -12.16 8.34
C PHE A 23 -2.81 -12.28 7.84
N GLY A 24 -3.04 -12.93 6.70
CA GLY A 24 -4.35 -12.99 6.07
C GLY A 24 -4.74 -11.63 5.50
N GLU A 25 -5.88 -11.08 5.93
CA GLU A 25 -6.36 -9.77 5.51
C GLU A 25 -6.38 -8.76 6.67
N VAL A 26 -6.09 -7.50 6.34
CA VAL A 26 -6.15 -6.40 7.28
C VAL A 26 -6.79 -5.18 6.64
N PHE A 27 -7.64 -4.47 7.40
CA PHE A 27 -8.22 -3.21 6.99
C PHE A 27 -7.41 -2.06 7.57
N ALA A 28 -6.79 -1.28 6.70
CA ALA A 28 -5.87 -0.21 7.03
C ALA A 28 -6.30 1.12 6.41
N HIS A 29 -5.52 2.17 6.66
CA HIS A 29 -5.73 3.47 6.04
C HIS A 29 -4.50 3.93 5.27
N THR A 30 -4.74 4.52 4.11
CA THR A 30 -3.69 5.24 3.38
C THR A 30 -3.32 6.53 4.11
N ARG A 31 -2.05 6.92 4.04
CA ARG A 31 -1.58 8.25 4.42
C ARG A 31 -1.52 9.17 3.20
N ASP A 32 -0.93 8.66 2.14
CA ASP A 32 -0.73 9.37 0.88
C ASP A 32 -0.68 8.40 -0.30
N LEU A 33 -1.00 8.90 -1.49
CA LEU A 33 -1.12 8.16 -2.75
C LEU A 33 -0.44 8.96 -3.87
N SER A 34 0.15 8.25 -4.84
CA SER A 34 0.70 8.77 -6.09
C SER A 34 0.41 7.78 -7.21
N ASP A 35 0.61 8.15 -8.48
CA ASP A 35 0.43 7.23 -9.62
C ASP A 35 1.37 6.00 -9.57
N GLY A 36 2.47 6.09 -8.82
CA GLY A 36 3.42 5.00 -8.69
C GLY A 36 3.23 4.14 -7.45
N GLY A 37 2.38 4.52 -6.50
CA GLY A 37 2.23 3.77 -5.25
C GLY A 37 1.59 4.54 -4.12
N VAL A 38 1.45 3.85 -2.98
CA VAL A 38 0.67 4.28 -1.82
C VAL A 38 1.47 4.07 -0.54
N TYR A 39 1.23 4.89 0.48
CA TYR A 39 1.70 4.62 1.84
C TYR A 39 0.52 4.24 2.73
N VAL A 40 0.65 3.13 3.46
CA VAL A 40 -0.42 2.56 4.30
C VAL A 40 0.05 2.44 5.75
N ARG A 41 -0.77 2.92 6.68
CA ARG A 41 -0.52 2.84 8.13
C ARG A 41 -1.33 1.71 8.75
N HIS A 42 -0.65 0.75 9.35
CA HIS A 42 -1.26 -0.25 10.23
C HIS A 42 -0.18 -1.06 10.97
N PRO A 43 -0.30 -1.31 12.29
CA PRO A 43 0.72 -2.06 13.06
C PRO A 43 0.99 -3.48 12.54
N GLN A 44 -0.03 -4.20 12.07
CA GLN A 44 0.15 -5.56 11.52
C GLN A 44 0.96 -5.58 10.22
N LEU A 45 1.07 -4.45 9.49
CA LEU A 45 1.87 -4.39 8.26
C LEU A 45 3.37 -4.29 8.54
N LEU A 46 3.77 -4.01 9.79
CA LEU A 46 5.18 -3.86 10.17
C LEU A 46 5.96 -5.18 10.14
N VAL A 47 5.27 -6.32 10.04
CA VAL A 47 5.90 -7.63 9.84
C VAL A 47 6.44 -7.82 8.42
N LEU A 48 5.96 -7.01 7.45
CA LEU A 48 6.38 -7.10 6.07
C LEU A 48 7.86 -6.71 5.91
N GLN A 49 8.48 -7.21 4.85
CA GLN A 49 9.86 -6.89 4.48
C GLN A 49 9.89 -6.25 3.08
N PRO A 50 10.84 -5.35 2.79
CA PRO A 50 11.05 -4.87 1.43
C PRO A 50 11.18 -6.03 0.43
N GLY A 51 10.51 -5.92 -0.71
CA GLY A 51 10.41 -6.96 -1.74
C GLY A 51 9.22 -7.90 -1.59
N ALA A 52 8.53 -7.94 -0.44
CA ALA A 52 7.29 -8.70 -0.29
C ALA A 52 6.19 -8.15 -1.21
N VAL A 53 5.32 -9.01 -1.73
CA VAL A 53 4.18 -8.63 -2.57
C VAL A 53 2.88 -8.79 -1.80
N VAL A 54 2.07 -7.75 -1.78
CA VAL A 54 0.74 -7.74 -1.17
C VAL A 54 -0.33 -7.48 -2.22
N THR A 55 -1.55 -7.91 -1.95
CA THR A 55 -2.74 -7.48 -2.70
C THR A 55 -3.45 -6.39 -1.90
N GLY A 56 -3.89 -5.33 -2.57
CA GLY A 56 -4.65 -4.25 -1.96
C GLY A 56 -5.93 -3.92 -2.71
N GLN A 57 -6.96 -3.51 -1.98
CA GLN A 57 -8.25 -3.12 -2.55
C GLN A 57 -8.85 -1.97 -1.74
N VAL A 58 -9.14 -0.84 -2.40
CA VAL A 58 -9.84 0.28 -1.78
C VAL A 58 -11.25 -0.17 -1.37
N GLN A 59 -11.67 0.22 -0.16
CA GLN A 59 -12.95 -0.13 0.42
C GLN A 59 -13.90 1.07 0.41
N ASP A 60 -15.15 0.84 0.82
CA ASP A 60 -16.18 1.86 1.00
C ASP A 60 -16.54 2.62 -0.29
N LEU A 61 -16.36 1.97 -1.45
CA LEU A 61 -16.84 2.45 -2.75
C LEU A 61 -18.21 1.84 -3.07
N PRO A 62 -19.06 2.52 -3.88
CA PRO A 62 -20.36 1.99 -4.31
C PRO A 62 -20.28 0.65 -5.05
N ILE A 63 -19.13 0.37 -5.67
CA ILE A 63 -18.79 -0.89 -6.31
C ILE A 63 -17.41 -1.34 -5.80
N PRO A 64 -17.13 -2.66 -5.72
CA PRO A 64 -15.81 -3.14 -5.33
C PRO A 64 -14.71 -2.53 -6.20
N ALA A 65 -13.69 -1.94 -5.57
CA ALA A 65 -12.51 -1.49 -6.29
C ALA A 65 -11.77 -2.69 -6.90
N PRO A 66 -11.01 -2.50 -8.00
CA PRO A 66 -10.10 -3.54 -8.47
C PRO A 66 -9.08 -3.90 -7.39
N GLU A 67 -8.69 -5.17 -7.35
CA GLU A 67 -7.53 -5.61 -6.57
C GLU A 67 -6.25 -5.23 -7.32
N LEU A 68 -5.27 -4.70 -6.58
CA LEU A 68 -3.98 -4.26 -7.11
C LEU A 68 -2.87 -5.01 -6.40
N ARG A 69 -1.91 -5.53 -7.16
CA ARG A 69 -0.68 -6.07 -6.59
C ARG A 69 0.33 -4.96 -6.36
N MET A 70 1.01 -5.02 -5.22
CA MET A 70 1.98 -4.02 -4.82
C MET A 70 3.20 -4.66 -4.19
N VAL A 71 4.37 -4.11 -4.44
CA VAL A 71 5.61 -4.51 -3.79
C VAL A 71 5.95 -3.56 -2.64
N VAL A 72 6.38 -4.12 -1.52
CA VAL A 72 6.85 -3.37 -0.36
C VAL A 72 8.19 -2.74 -0.69
N MET A 73 8.25 -1.42 -0.70
CA MET A 73 9.48 -0.66 -0.95
C MET A 73 10.22 -0.31 0.33
N ARG A 74 9.48 -0.12 1.42
CA ARG A 74 10.03 0.21 2.74
C ARG A 74 9.00 -0.05 3.83
N VAL A 75 9.50 -0.30 5.04
CA VAL A 75 8.73 -0.35 6.28
C VAL A 75 9.39 0.60 7.28
N ASP A 76 8.59 1.38 7.99
CA ASP A 76 9.03 2.25 9.08
C ASP A 76 8.07 2.11 10.28
N ALA A 77 8.29 2.88 11.36
CA ALA A 77 7.52 2.74 12.59
C ALA A 77 6.01 3.02 12.45
N GLU A 78 5.58 3.72 11.39
CA GLU A 78 4.17 4.07 11.18
C GLU A 78 3.45 3.15 10.20
N GLY A 79 4.18 2.49 9.30
CA GLY A 79 3.57 1.71 8.22
C GLY A 79 4.51 1.36 7.07
N VAL A 80 3.91 1.16 5.90
CA VAL A 80 4.56 0.59 4.73
C VAL A 80 4.42 1.48 3.50
N GLY A 81 5.52 1.68 2.79
CA GLY A 81 5.53 2.28 1.46
C GLY A 81 5.42 1.19 0.41
N LEU A 82 4.38 1.25 -0.42
CA LEU A 82 4.05 0.27 -1.45
C LEU A 82 4.20 0.91 -2.83
N GLN A 83 4.73 0.15 -3.80
CA GLN A 83 4.77 0.52 -5.21
C GLN A 83 3.80 -0.36 -5.99
N PHE A 84 3.03 0.23 -6.91
CA PHE A 84 2.13 -0.53 -7.78
C PHE A 84 2.95 -1.40 -8.72
N LEU A 85 2.61 -2.69 -8.78
CA LEU A 85 3.06 -3.56 -9.86
C LEU A 85 2.13 -3.29 -11.05
N ARG A 86 2.71 -2.91 -12.19
CA ARG A 86 1.97 -2.86 -13.44
C ARG A 86 2.03 -4.26 -14.02
N ASP A 87 0.88 -4.80 -14.40
CA ASP A 87 0.86 -5.95 -15.28
C ASP A 87 1.21 -5.43 -16.69
N ASP A 88 2.21 -6.05 -17.33
CA ASP A 88 2.62 -5.75 -18.72
C ASP A 88 1.59 -6.28 -19.73
#